data_AF-A0A0L7M103-F1
#
_entry.id   AF-A0A0L7M103-F1
#
_cell.length_a   1.000
_cell.length_b   1.000
_cell.length_c   1.000
_cell.angle_alpha   90.00
_cell.angle_beta   90.00
_cell.angle_gamma   90.00
#
_symmetry.space_group_name_H-M   'P 1'
#
loop_
_entity.id
_entity.type
_entity.pdbx_description
1 polymer ?
#
loop_
_entity_poly.entity_id
_entity_poly.type
_entity_poly.pdbx_seq_one_letter_code
_entity_poly.pdbx_strand_id
1 'polypeptide(L)'
;MEEKEISSLAKQIFLSYHYMLKKNVPVQFHFTHMNDNDDISSTLKKYSFDKWMVHIHKDDYWNIFNKDKIVVLSPDASEELEEIKKDEVYIISALEDRSVSKKYIKKKKSNVLNVNTVVEILIHYIKTPNWLKVFETCIPQKKVMGFFYDSSSRVNEDERIIKGDSEICINEKKDIQVHF
;
A
#
# COMPACT_ATOMS: atom_id res chain seq x y z
N MET A 1 1.60 12.05 16.69
CA MET A 1 1.27 10.62 16.88
C MET A 1 1.72 10.21 18.26
N GLU A 2 0.94 9.39 18.95
CA GLU A 2 1.39 8.79 20.21
C GLU A 2 2.47 7.73 19.95
N GLU A 3 3.31 7.42 20.95
CA GLU A 3 4.39 6.42 20.83
C GLU A 3 3.90 5.05 20.31
N LYS A 4 2.69 4.65 20.71
CA LYS A 4 2.05 3.41 20.26
C LYS A 4 1.72 3.43 18.76
N GLU A 5 1.28 4.56 18.24
CA GLU A 5 0.97 4.74 16.82
C GLU A 5 2.25 4.74 16.00
N ILE A 6 3.30 5.42 16.49
CA ILE A 6 4.64 5.43 15.86
C ILE A 6 5.23 4.02 15.80
N SER A 7 5.14 3.24 16.89
CA SER A 7 5.61 1.85 16.93
C SER A 7 4.81 0.94 15.97
N SER A 8 3.49 1.14 15.90
CA SER A 8 2.61 0.42 14.97
C SER A 8 2.96 0.73 13.51
N LEU A 9 3.16 2.00 13.18
CA LEU A 9 3.56 2.45 11.87
C LEU A 9 4.94 1.92 11.49
N ALA A 10 5.95 2.06 12.36
CA ALA A 10 7.30 1.55 12.11
C ALA A 10 7.31 0.04 11.82
N LYS A 11 6.48 -0.73 12.54
CA LYS A 11 6.30 -2.17 12.27
C LYS A 11 5.67 -2.41 10.90
N GLN A 12 4.68 -1.63 10.49
CA GLN A 12 4.07 -1.76 9.17
C GLN A 12 5.05 -1.42 8.04
N ILE A 13 5.86 -0.39 8.21
CA ILE A 13 6.95 -0.02 7.31
C ILE A 13 7.95 -1.18 7.16
N PHE A 14 8.37 -1.74 8.30
CA PHE A 14 9.23 -2.93 8.32
C PHE A 14 8.65 -4.09 7.54
N LEU A 15 7.39 -4.45 7.80
CA LEU A 15 6.72 -5.53 7.08
C LEU A 15 6.63 -5.25 5.58
N SER A 16 6.31 -4.02 5.20
CA SER A 16 6.20 -3.55 3.81
C SER A 16 7.50 -3.75 3.03
N TYR A 17 8.61 -3.23 3.58
CA TYR A 17 9.92 -3.33 2.94
C TYR A 17 10.41 -4.79 2.85
N HIS A 18 10.23 -5.58 3.91
CA HIS A 18 10.66 -6.99 3.90
C HIS A 18 9.79 -7.84 2.96
N TYR A 19 8.51 -7.51 2.80
CA TYR A 19 7.64 -8.18 1.83
C TYR A 19 8.10 -7.91 0.40
N MET A 20 8.49 -6.67 0.09
CA MET A 20 9.09 -6.31 -1.20
C MET A 20 10.32 -7.15 -1.49
N LEU A 21 11.27 -7.20 -0.54
CA LEU A 21 12.48 -8.03 -0.67
C LEU A 21 12.13 -9.51 -0.91
N LYS A 22 11.20 -10.06 -0.11
CA LYS A 22 10.76 -11.46 -0.22
C LYS A 22 10.14 -11.77 -1.57
N LYS A 23 9.38 -10.83 -2.15
CA LYS A 23 8.70 -11.03 -3.44
C LYS A 23 9.61 -10.77 -4.64
N ASN A 24 10.81 -10.24 -4.40
CA ASN A 24 11.77 -9.84 -5.43
C ASN A 24 11.10 -9.00 -6.52
N VAL A 25 10.24 -8.08 -6.08
CA VAL A 25 9.60 -7.14 -6.99
C VAL A 25 10.48 -5.90 -7.08
N PRO A 26 10.63 -5.34 -8.28
CA PRO A 26 11.60 -4.29 -8.51
C PRO A 26 11.13 -2.88 -8.10
N VAL A 27 10.61 -2.79 -6.88
CA VAL A 27 9.93 -1.66 -6.25
C VAL A 27 10.93 -0.85 -5.43
N GLN A 28 10.93 0.47 -5.57
CA GLN A 28 11.82 1.37 -4.84
C GLN A 28 11.07 2.13 -3.74
N PHE A 29 11.39 1.91 -2.48
CA PHE A 29 10.75 2.67 -1.39
C PHE A 29 11.35 4.08 -1.27
N HIS A 30 10.49 5.05 -0.98
CA HIS A 30 10.84 6.44 -0.78
C HIS A 30 10.13 7.01 0.44
N PHE A 31 10.87 7.50 1.42
CA PHE A 31 10.31 8.15 2.59
C PHE A 31 10.34 9.65 2.37
N THR A 32 9.19 10.30 2.34
CA THR A 32 9.04 11.75 2.20
C THR A 32 8.74 12.40 3.53
N HIS A 33 9.01 13.70 3.65
CA HIS A 33 8.85 14.45 4.90
C HIS A 33 9.58 13.81 6.11
N MET A 34 10.66 13.05 5.88
CA MET A 34 11.33 12.27 6.92
C MET A 34 12.67 12.90 7.28
N ASN A 35 12.87 13.14 8.58
CA ASN A 35 14.09 13.72 9.11
C ASN A 35 14.91 12.68 9.88
N ASP A 36 16.23 12.86 9.92
CA ASP A 36 17.17 11.88 10.50
C ASP A 36 16.95 11.60 12.00
N ASN A 37 16.25 12.51 12.69
CA ASN A 37 16.06 12.53 14.14
C ASN A 37 14.59 12.67 14.57
N ASP A 38 13.62 12.42 13.68
CA ASP A 38 12.22 12.33 14.10
C ASP A 38 11.93 11.00 14.85
N ASP A 39 10.78 10.94 15.52
CA ASP A 39 10.41 9.79 16.35
C ASP A 39 10.25 8.50 15.52
N ILE A 40 9.78 8.63 14.27
CA ILE A 40 9.59 7.48 13.38
C ILE A 40 10.91 6.94 12.88
N SER A 41 11.85 7.79 12.46
CA SER A 41 13.23 7.45 12.08
C SER A 41 13.96 6.77 13.23
N SER A 42 13.86 7.35 14.43
CA SER A 42 14.45 6.78 15.64
C SER A 42 13.87 5.39 15.96
N THR A 43 12.57 5.20 15.76
CA THR A 43 11.93 3.90 15.95
C THR A 43 12.32 2.89 14.86
N LEU A 44 12.43 3.34 13.61
CA LEU A 44 12.83 2.51 12.47
C LEU A 44 14.28 2.02 12.56
N LYS A 45 15.19 2.79 13.19
CA LYS A 45 16.56 2.34 13.47
C LYS A 45 16.60 1.00 14.26
N LYS A 46 15.58 0.70 15.08
CA LYS A 46 15.44 -0.60 15.77
C LYS A 46 15.30 -1.79 14.79
N TYR A 47 14.91 -1.53 13.55
CA TYR A 47 14.77 -2.50 12.46
C TYR A 47 15.93 -2.45 11.45
N SER A 48 17.08 -1.89 11.83
CA SER A 48 18.25 -1.70 10.94
C SER A 48 17.92 -0.88 9.68
N PHE A 49 17.06 0.13 9.83
CA PHE A 49 16.62 1.00 8.72
C PHE A 49 17.78 1.70 8.00
N ASP A 50 18.88 1.96 8.71
CA ASP A 50 20.14 2.50 8.17
C ASP A 50 20.77 1.63 7.08
N LYS A 51 20.40 0.35 6.99
CA LYS A 51 20.92 -0.60 5.99
C LYS A 51 19.99 -0.82 4.81
N TRP A 52 18.82 -0.18 4.81
CA TRP A 52 17.82 -0.43 3.78
C TRP A 52 18.16 0.36 2.51
N MET A 53 17.91 -0.26 1.36
CA MET A 53 18.10 0.36 0.05
C MET A 53 16.86 1.18 -0.30
N VAL A 54 16.74 2.35 0.32
CA VAL A 54 15.58 3.24 0.22
C VAL A 54 16.05 4.67 -0.02
N HIS A 55 15.18 5.50 -0.57
CA HIS A 55 15.43 6.93 -0.67
C HIS A 55 14.73 7.65 0.48
N ILE A 56 15.39 8.64 1.07
CA ILE A 56 14.85 9.46 2.16
C ILE A 56 14.89 10.91 1.70
N HIS A 57 13.76 11.58 1.80
CA HIS A 57 13.53 12.95 1.37
C HIS A 57 12.98 13.77 2.53
N LYS A 58 13.54 14.96 2.75
CA LYS A 58 13.09 15.89 3.81
C LYS A 58 11.90 16.74 3.40
N ASP A 59 11.63 16.82 2.10
CA ASP A 59 10.54 17.59 1.51
C ASP A 59 9.33 16.71 1.23
N ASP A 60 8.21 17.35 0.93
CA ASP A 60 6.95 16.70 0.58
C ASP A 60 7.01 16.09 -0.83
N TYR A 61 6.27 15.01 -1.04
CA TYR A 61 6.32 14.26 -2.31
C TYR A 61 5.99 15.11 -3.55
N TRP A 62 5.11 16.10 -3.43
CA TRP A 62 4.74 16.99 -4.54
C TRP A 62 5.82 17.99 -4.95
N ASN A 63 6.88 18.13 -4.14
CA ASN A 63 8.07 18.92 -4.46
C ASN A 63 9.19 18.06 -5.04
N ILE A 64 9.14 16.73 -4.84
CA ILE A 64 10.17 15.78 -5.28
C ILE A 64 9.83 15.13 -6.62
N PHE A 65 8.55 14.79 -6.84
CA PHE A 65 8.11 14.03 -8.02
C PHE A 65 7.34 14.89 -9.00
N ASN A 66 7.30 14.44 -10.26
CA ASN A 66 6.42 15.04 -11.25
C ASN A 66 4.96 14.87 -10.82
N LYS A 67 4.25 15.98 -10.65
CA LYS A 67 2.86 16.03 -10.22
C LYS A 67 1.93 15.21 -11.11
N ASP A 68 2.21 15.16 -12.42
CA ASP A 68 1.40 14.40 -13.38
C ASP A 68 1.55 12.88 -13.22
N LYS A 69 2.55 12.43 -12.46
CA LYS A 69 2.82 11.02 -12.19
C LYS A 69 2.40 10.59 -10.79
N ILE A 70 1.95 11.52 -9.94
CA ILE A 70 1.58 11.21 -8.56
C ILE A 70 0.16 10.66 -8.50
N VAL A 71 -0.01 9.51 -7.86
CA VAL A 71 -1.30 8.90 -7.54
C VAL A 71 -1.41 8.77 -6.03
N VAL A 72 -2.30 9.54 -5.40
CA VAL A 72 -2.52 9.48 -3.95
C VAL A 72 -3.59 8.45 -3.61
N LEU A 73 -3.22 7.43 -2.84
CA LEU A 73 -4.15 6.39 -2.42
C LEU A 73 -4.90 6.83 -1.17
N SER A 74 -6.23 6.91 -1.29
CA SER A 74 -7.12 7.25 -0.18
C SER A 74 -8.35 6.36 -0.19
N PRO A 75 -8.83 5.88 0.97
CA PRO A 75 -10.10 5.17 1.06
C PRO A 75 -11.31 6.06 0.72
N ASP A 76 -11.14 7.39 0.76
CA ASP A 76 -12.17 8.38 0.47
C ASP A 76 -12.03 8.97 -0.96
N ALA A 77 -11.16 8.39 -1.80
CA ALA A 77 -11.03 8.81 -3.20
C ALA A 77 -12.35 8.57 -3.96
N SER A 78 -12.70 9.51 -4.85
CA SER A 78 -13.89 9.38 -5.72
C SER A 78 -13.66 8.46 -6.92
N GLU A 79 -12.39 8.19 -7.24
CA GLU A 79 -11.97 7.37 -8.38
C GLU A 79 -11.36 6.06 -7.86
N GLU A 80 -11.63 4.96 -8.56
CA GLU A 80 -11.08 3.65 -8.26
C GLU A 80 -9.74 3.45 -8.98
N LEU A 81 -8.81 2.76 -8.33
CA LEU A 81 -7.55 2.35 -8.97
C LEU A 81 -7.78 1.08 -9.80
N GLU A 82 -7.89 1.22 -11.11
CA GLU A 82 -8.14 0.10 -12.02
C GLU A 82 -6.87 -0.65 -12.42
N GLU A 83 -5.74 0.05 -12.52
CA GLU A 83 -4.45 -0.53 -12.90
C GLU A 83 -3.28 0.16 -12.20
N ILE A 84 -2.18 -0.57 -12.05
CA ILE A 84 -0.91 -0.02 -11.56
C ILE A 84 0.04 0.16 -12.75
N LYS A 85 0.37 1.41 -13.05
CA LYS A 85 1.31 1.80 -14.09
C LYS A 85 2.73 1.91 -13.53
N LYS A 86 3.71 1.59 -14.38
CA LYS A 86 5.12 1.55 -13.96
C LYS A 86 5.77 2.93 -13.86
N ASP A 87 5.20 3.93 -14.51
CA ASP A 87 5.72 5.29 -14.63
C ASP A 87 5.01 6.27 -13.69
N GLU A 88 4.23 5.76 -12.74
CA GLU A 88 3.50 6.51 -11.71
C GLU A 88 4.11 6.29 -10.32
N VAL A 89 3.87 7.26 -9.43
CA VAL A 89 4.34 7.28 -8.04
C VAL A 89 3.12 7.18 -7.12
N TYR A 90 3.02 6.08 -6.38
CA TYR A 90 1.87 5.80 -5.52
C TYR A 90 2.12 6.27 -4.08
N ILE A 91 1.32 7.21 -3.60
CA ILE A 91 1.46 7.78 -2.25
C ILE A 91 0.54 7.03 -1.28
N ILE A 92 1.11 6.49 -0.20
CA ILE A 92 0.38 5.78 0.86
C ILE A 92 0.49 6.58 2.15
N SER A 93 -0.46 7.46 2.40
CA SER A 93 -0.44 8.33 3.58
C SER A 93 -0.27 7.53 4.87
N ALA A 94 0.79 7.83 5.62
CA ALA A 94 1.24 7.13 6.82
C ALA A 94 0.40 7.36 8.08
N LEU A 95 -0.73 8.06 7.96
CA LEU A 95 -1.47 8.54 9.10
C LEU A 95 -2.42 7.46 9.59
N GLU A 96 -2.04 6.78 10.66
CA GLU A 96 -2.97 6.00 11.48
C GLU A 96 -3.89 6.95 12.24
N ASP A 97 -4.92 7.49 11.58
CA ASP A 97 -5.97 8.21 12.30
C ASP A 97 -6.91 7.20 12.98
N ARG A 98 -6.50 6.72 14.16
CA ARG A 98 -7.39 5.93 15.04
C ARG A 98 -8.33 6.82 15.86
N SER A 99 -8.39 8.13 15.61
CA SER A 99 -9.18 9.08 16.40
C SER A 99 -10.67 9.10 16.06
N VAL A 100 -11.29 7.94 15.77
CA VAL A 100 -12.75 7.87 15.92
C VAL A 100 -13.03 7.83 17.42
N SER A 101 -13.47 8.97 17.96
CA SER A 101 -13.99 9.17 19.32
C SER A 101 -14.75 7.93 19.82
N LYS A 102 -14.06 7.08 20.59
CA LYS A 102 -14.53 5.74 21.03
C LYS A 102 -15.70 5.78 22.01
N LYS A 103 -16.34 6.92 22.26
CA LYS A 103 -17.37 7.02 23.28
C LYS A 103 -18.80 6.76 22.80
N TYR A 104 -19.15 6.91 21.50
CA TYR A 104 -20.58 6.83 21.11
C TYR A 104 -20.93 6.17 19.77
N ILE A 105 -19.98 5.64 18.99
CA ILE A 105 -20.27 5.06 17.67
C ILE A 105 -20.05 3.54 17.69
N LYS A 106 -21.12 2.76 17.44
CA LYS A 106 -21.02 1.31 17.14
C LYS A 106 -19.99 1.14 16.02
N LYS A 107 -18.93 0.35 16.25
CA LYS A 107 -17.86 0.09 15.26
C LYS A 107 -18.47 -0.33 13.91
N LYS A 108 -18.59 0.61 12.97
CA LYS A 108 -18.75 0.27 11.55
C LYS A 108 -17.46 -0.45 11.15
N LYS A 109 -17.55 -1.57 10.42
CA LYS A 109 -16.34 -2.21 9.87
C LYS A 109 -15.65 -1.15 9.00
N SER A 110 -14.46 -0.72 9.40
CA SER A 110 -13.70 0.25 8.62
C SER A 110 -13.10 -0.49 7.42
N ASN A 111 -13.37 0.06 6.23
CA ASN A 111 -12.73 -0.36 4.98
C ASN A 111 -11.27 0.11 4.90
N VAL A 112 -10.81 0.88 5.90
CA VAL A 112 -9.42 1.32 6.00
C VAL A 112 -8.51 0.11 6.27
N LEU A 113 -7.47 0.01 5.44
CA LEU A 113 -6.44 -1.01 5.50
C LEU A 113 -5.19 -0.45 6.20
N ASN A 114 -4.38 -1.34 6.75
CA ASN A 114 -3.07 -0.99 7.27
C ASN A 114 -2.13 -0.67 6.10
N VAL A 115 -1.12 0.17 6.34
CA VAL A 115 -0.11 0.54 5.35
C VAL A 115 0.52 -0.70 4.71
N ASN A 116 0.93 -1.68 5.53
CA ASN A 116 1.54 -2.90 5.01
C ASN A 116 0.59 -3.71 4.12
N THR A 117 -0.70 -3.72 4.42
CA THR A 117 -1.68 -4.43 3.60
C THR A 117 -1.84 -3.76 2.24
N VAL A 118 -1.88 -2.42 2.19
CA VAL A 118 -1.92 -1.68 0.91
C VAL A 118 -0.67 -1.98 0.09
N VAL A 119 0.51 -1.94 0.70
CA VAL A 119 1.78 -2.29 0.02
C VAL A 119 1.74 -3.72 -0.51
N GLU A 120 1.30 -4.69 0.30
CA GLU A 120 1.19 -6.10 -0.11
C GLU A 120 0.25 -6.25 -1.33
N ILE A 121 -0.87 -5.53 -1.35
CA ILE A 121 -1.81 -5.48 -2.48
C ILE A 121 -1.12 -4.97 -3.74
N LEU A 122 -0.46 -3.80 -3.68
CA LEU A 122 0.22 -3.21 -4.84
C LEU A 122 1.30 -4.14 -5.39
N ILE A 123 2.13 -4.69 -4.49
CA ILE A 123 3.21 -5.63 -4.86
C ILE A 123 2.64 -6.90 -5.48
N HIS A 124 1.56 -7.45 -4.94
CA HIS A 124 0.94 -8.65 -5.49
C HIS A 124 0.34 -8.39 -6.86
N TYR A 125 -0.34 -7.25 -7.05
CA TYR A 125 -0.93 -6.86 -8.32
C TYR A 125 0.13 -6.71 -9.42
N ILE A 126 1.28 -6.12 -9.12
CA ILE A 126 2.38 -6.02 -10.08
C ILE A 126 2.91 -7.37 -10.57
N LYS A 127 2.81 -8.41 -9.74
CA LYS A 127 3.16 -9.79 -10.13
C LYS A 127 2.00 -10.48 -10.84
N THR A 128 0.78 -10.22 -10.40
CA THR A 128 -0.46 -10.86 -10.86
C THR A 128 -1.53 -9.79 -11.00
N PRO A 129 -1.69 -9.15 -12.18
CA PRO A 129 -2.61 -8.03 -12.40
C PRO A 129 -4.06 -8.53 -12.44
N ASN A 130 -4.55 -8.97 -11.28
CA ASN A 130 -5.88 -9.51 -11.06
C ASN A 130 -6.32 -9.12 -9.66
N TRP A 131 -7.16 -8.08 -9.56
CA TRP A 131 -7.61 -7.52 -8.28
C TRP A 131 -8.32 -8.55 -7.39
N LEU A 132 -9.18 -9.40 -7.95
CA LEU A 132 -9.89 -10.43 -7.21
C LEU A 132 -8.92 -11.36 -6.47
N LYS A 133 -7.97 -11.94 -7.20
CA LYS A 133 -6.97 -12.85 -6.64
C LYS A 133 -6.05 -12.15 -5.64
N VAL A 134 -5.69 -10.90 -5.92
CA VAL A 134 -4.89 -10.06 -5.00
C VAL A 134 -5.63 -9.85 -3.69
N PHE A 135 -6.91 -9.45 -3.73
CA PHE A 135 -7.69 -9.20 -2.53
C PHE A 135 -7.95 -10.48 -1.73
N GLU A 136 -8.25 -11.60 -2.38
CA GLU A 136 -8.37 -12.90 -1.71
C GLU A 136 -7.08 -13.32 -0.99
N THR A 137 -5.93 -12.95 -1.55
CA THR A 137 -4.62 -13.32 -0.99
C THR A 137 -4.18 -12.38 0.13
N CYS A 138 -4.34 -11.08 -0.04
CA CYS A 138 -3.77 -10.06 0.83
C CYS A 138 -4.73 -9.59 1.94
N ILE A 139 -6.04 -9.69 1.74
CA ILE A 139 -7.03 -9.24 2.72
C ILE A 139 -7.52 -10.47 3.52
N PRO A 140 -7.37 -10.48 4.86
CA PRO A 140 -7.87 -11.59 5.68
C PRO A 140 -9.37 -11.80 5.47
N GLN A 141 -9.80 -13.06 5.31
CA GLN A 141 -11.17 -13.46 4.93
C GLN A 141 -12.30 -12.77 5.74
N LYS A 142 -12.06 -12.38 7.01
CA LYS A 142 -13.04 -11.66 7.86
C LYS A 142 -13.39 -10.24 7.36
N LYS A 143 -12.53 -9.64 6.52
CA LYS A 143 -12.76 -8.35 5.83
C LYS A 143 -13.26 -8.54 4.39
N VAL A 144 -12.92 -9.65 3.72
CA VAL A 144 -13.30 -9.97 2.33
C VAL A 144 -14.81 -9.93 2.11
N MET A 145 -15.60 -10.50 3.04
CA MET A 145 -17.08 -10.46 2.96
C MET A 145 -17.69 -9.03 2.93
N GLY A 146 -16.96 -7.99 3.35
CA GLY A 146 -17.44 -6.61 3.29
C GLY A 146 -17.22 -5.92 1.93
N PHE A 147 -16.16 -6.28 1.20
CA PHE A 147 -15.82 -5.69 -0.08
C PHE A 147 -16.63 -6.29 -1.25
N PHE A 148 -16.92 -7.59 -1.19
CA PHE A 148 -17.64 -8.28 -2.27
C PHE A 148 -19.16 -8.11 -2.21
N TYR A 149 -19.74 -7.92 -1.02
CA TYR A 149 -21.20 -7.81 -0.88
C TYR A 149 -21.75 -6.43 -1.29
N ASP A 150 -20.92 -5.38 -1.30
CA ASP A 150 -21.33 -4.05 -1.78
C ASP A 150 -21.32 -4.00 -3.32
N SER A 151 -20.28 -4.59 -3.92
CA SER A 151 -20.12 -4.70 -5.39
C SER A 151 -21.14 -5.64 -6.05
N SER A 152 -21.64 -6.63 -5.32
CA SER A 152 -22.65 -7.59 -5.83
C SER A 152 -24.03 -6.96 -6.04
N SER A 153 -24.25 -5.71 -5.61
CA SER A 153 -25.48 -4.97 -5.91
C SER A 153 -25.44 -4.21 -7.24
N ARG A 154 -24.28 -4.20 -7.93
CA ARG A 154 -24.10 -3.56 -9.24
C ARG A 154 -23.08 -4.32 -10.08
N VAL A 155 -23.54 -5.33 -10.83
CA VAL A 155 -23.17 -5.62 -12.24
C VAL A 155 -23.92 -6.89 -12.63
N ASN A 156 -24.75 -6.75 -13.67
CA ASN A 156 -25.43 -7.83 -14.35
C ASN A 156 -24.41 -8.76 -15.03
N GLU A 157 -24.80 -10.02 -15.07
CA GLU A 157 -24.20 -11.13 -15.82
C GLU A 157 -23.72 -10.71 -17.20
N ASP A 158 -22.42 -10.90 -17.48
CA ASP A 158 -21.99 -11.50 -18.74
C ASP A 158 -20.55 -12.02 -18.62
N GLU A 159 -20.44 -13.34 -18.70
CA GLU A 159 -19.22 -14.12 -18.69
C GLU A 159 -18.37 -13.87 -19.94
N ARG A 160 -17.04 -14.00 -19.83
CA ARG A 160 -16.31 -15.01 -20.62
C ARG A 160 -14.87 -15.25 -20.15
N ILE A 161 -14.64 -16.53 -19.91
CA ILE A 161 -13.39 -17.20 -19.60
C ILE A 161 -12.47 -17.17 -20.82
N ILE A 162 -11.19 -16.82 -20.64
CA ILE A 162 -10.10 -17.29 -21.52
C ILE A 162 -8.99 -17.87 -20.65
N LYS A 163 -8.84 -19.20 -20.72
CA LYS A 163 -7.63 -19.92 -20.31
C LYS A 163 -6.52 -19.61 -21.32
N GLY A 164 -5.31 -19.34 -20.82
CA GLY A 164 -4.13 -19.23 -21.64
C GLY A 164 -2.87 -19.33 -20.78
N ASP A 165 -2.28 -20.51 -20.74
CA ASP A 165 -0.93 -20.73 -20.24
C ASP A 165 0.05 -19.89 -21.07
N SER A 166 0.91 -19.13 -20.40
CA SER A 166 2.25 -18.82 -20.92
C SER A 166 3.17 -18.38 -19.79
N GLU A 167 4.23 -19.17 -19.61
CA GLU A 167 5.44 -18.73 -18.93
C GLU A 167 5.97 -17.47 -19.62
N ILE A 168 6.15 -16.39 -18.87
CA ILE A 168 6.88 -15.22 -19.35
C ILE A 168 7.95 -14.86 -18.31
N CYS A 169 9.16 -15.31 -18.59
CA CYS A 169 10.40 -14.80 -18.02
C CYS A 169 10.72 -13.44 -18.64
N ILE A 170 10.69 -12.33 -17.88
CA ILE A 170 11.37 -11.09 -18.31
C ILE A 170 11.95 -10.36 -17.09
N ASN A 171 13.29 -10.35 -17.06
CA ASN A 171 14.13 -9.40 -16.35
C ASN A 171 13.79 -7.98 -16.81
N GLU A 172 13.24 -7.14 -15.94
CA GLU A 172 13.42 -5.68 -15.98
C GLU A 172 12.79 -5.07 -14.73
N LYS A 173 13.51 -4.14 -14.09
CA LYS A 173 13.07 -3.53 -12.85
C LYS A 173 11.82 -2.64 -13.10
N LYS A 174 10.83 -2.65 -12.20
CA LYS A 174 9.50 -2.02 -12.23
C LYS A 174 9.28 -1.32 -10.88
N ASP A 175 9.54 -0.04 -10.83
CA ASP A 175 9.40 0.77 -9.63
C ASP A 175 7.91 0.84 -9.21
N ILE A 176 7.57 0.27 -8.05
CA ILE A 176 6.48 0.78 -7.21
C ILE A 176 7.20 1.57 -6.13
N GLN A 177 6.69 2.73 -5.79
CA GLN A 177 7.24 3.53 -4.71
C GLN A 177 6.18 3.72 -3.65
N VAL A 178 6.58 3.52 -2.40
CA VAL A 178 5.71 3.63 -1.22
C VAL A 178 6.19 4.85 -0.46
N HIS A 179 5.34 5.88 -0.43
CA HIS A 179 5.57 7.16 0.26
C HIS A 179 4.79 7.26 1.56
N PHE A 180 5.30 8.10 2.47
CA PHE A 180 4.72 8.44 3.78
C PHE A 180 4.37 9.92 3.81
#